data_AF-A0A650EPC9-F1
#
_entry.id   AF-A0A650EPC9-F1
#
_cell.length_a   1.000
_cell.length_b   1.000
_cell.length_c   1.000
_cell.angle_alpha   90.00
_cell.angle_beta   90.00
_cell.angle_gamma   90.00
#
_symmetry.space_group_name_H-M   'P 1'
#
loop_
_entity.id
_entity.type
_entity.pdbx_description
1 polymer ?
#
loop_
_entity_poly.entity_id
_entity_poly.type
_entity_poly.pdbx_seq_one_letter_code
_entity_poly.pdbx_strand_id
1 'polypeptide(L)'
;MDKKTTGIVAYITWIGLIIAFCAGDKEGAKFHLNQALVVFLFSLLSIIPCVGWLWGIFMVVCWIMGLVYACKEEEKEVPLIGKIRIIK
;
A
#
# COMPACT_ATOMS: atom_id res chain seq x y z
N MET A 1 13.22 7.29 -9.71
CA MET A 1 12.40 8.07 -8.77
C MET A 1 13.07 8.05 -7.42
N ASP A 2 13.01 9.13 -6.63
CA ASP A 2 13.49 9.15 -5.25
C ASP A 2 12.57 8.35 -4.31
N LYS A 3 13.03 8.05 -3.09
CA LYS A 3 12.29 7.31 -2.04
C LYS A 3 10.86 7.81 -1.87
N LYS A 4 10.65 9.12 -1.73
CA LYS A 4 9.32 9.70 -1.46
C LYS A 4 8.40 9.50 -2.64
N THR A 5 8.86 9.83 -3.84
CA THR A 5 8.10 9.63 -5.07
C THR A 5 7.76 8.16 -5.27
N THR A 6 8.69 7.25 -5.03
CA THR A 6 8.44 5.80 -5.07
C THR A 6 7.38 5.36 -4.07
N GLY A 7 7.46 5.85 -2.82
CA GLY A 7 6.48 5.55 -1.78
C GLY A 7 5.06 5.99 -2.16
N ILE A 8 4.89 7.20 -2.70
CA ILE A 8 3.58 7.73 -3.10
C ILE A 8 3.03 6.98 -4.32
N VAL A 9 3.86 6.80 -5.36
CA VAL A 9 3.46 6.13 -6.61
C VAL A 9 3.00 4.69 -6.34
N ALA A 10 3.60 4.03 -5.35
CA ALA A 10 3.23 2.68 -4.94
C ALA A 10 1.76 2.54 -4.54
N TYR A 11 1.09 3.60 -4.07
CA TYR A 11 -0.32 3.55 -3.65
C TYR A 11 -1.31 3.96 -4.74
N ILE A 12 -0.91 4.51 -5.89
CA ILE A 12 -1.86 5.15 -6.80
C ILE A 12 -2.80 4.13 -7.46
N THR A 13 -2.24 3.07 -8.02
CA THR A 13 -2.98 1.95 -8.64
C THR A 13 -2.08 0.71 -8.64
N TRP A 14 -2.61 -0.44 -9.06
CA TRP A 14 -1.79 -1.61 -9.39
C TRP A 14 -0.69 -1.30 -10.41
N ILE A 15 -0.96 -0.43 -11.39
CA ILE A 15 0.04 0.02 -12.37
C ILE A 15 1.10 0.88 -11.67
N GLY A 16 0.68 1.83 -10.81
CA GLY A 16 1.58 2.63 -10.00
C GLY A 16 2.48 1.78 -9.11
N LEU A 17 1.94 0.74 -8.47
CA LEU A 17 2.69 -0.23 -7.69
C LEU A 17 3.76 -0.94 -8.53
N ILE A 18 3.40 -1.43 -9.73
CA ILE A 18 4.36 -2.08 -10.64
C ILE A 18 5.46 -1.10 -11.06
N ILE A 19 5.13 0.15 -11.39
CA ILE A 19 6.12 1.18 -11.72
C ILE A 19 7.05 1.46 -10.54
N ALA A 20 6.49 1.60 -9.33
CA ALA A 20 7.26 1.83 -8.11
C ALA A 20 8.23 0.68 -7.81
N PHE A 21 7.83 -0.56 -8.08
CA PHE A 21 8.75 -1.69 -8.07
C PHE A 21 9.78 -1.60 -9.18
N CYS A 22 9.39 -1.52 -10.46
CA CYS A 22 10.33 -1.68 -11.56
C CYS A 22 11.32 -0.51 -11.73
N ALA A 23 10.91 0.72 -11.43
CA ALA A 23 11.63 1.95 -11.74
C ALA A 23 11.86 2.88 -10.52
N GLY A 24 11.47 2.44 -9.32
CA GLY A 24 11.61 3.20 -8.08
C GLY A 24 12.81 2.82 -7.22
N ASP A 25 13.05 3.62 -6.18
CA ASP A 25 13.99 3.31 -5.10
C ASP A 25 13.41 2.22 -4.18
N LYS A 26 13.62 0.96 -4.55
CA LYS A 26 13.09 -0.21 -3.83
C LYS A 26 13.59 -0.31 -2.39
N GLU A 27 14.87 0.00 -2.16
CA GLU A 27 15.49 -0.15 -0.85
C GLU A 27 15.06 0.99 0.08
N GLY A 28 15.08 2.23 -0.41
CA GLY A 28 14.64 3.39 0.36
C GLY A 28 13.14 3.39 0.67
N ALA A 29 12.30 2.98 -0.29
CA ALA A 29 10.84 2.97 -0.15
C ALA A 29 10.26 1.62 0.29
N LYS A 30 11.10 0.67 0.74
CA LYS A 30 10.71 -0.71 1.06
C LYS A 30 9.54 -0.81 2.04
N PHE A 31 9.45 0.11 2.99
CA PHE A 31 8.33 0.15 3.94
C PHE A 31 7.00 0.38 3.22
N HIS A 32 6.90 1.47 2.44
CA HIS A 32 5.69 1.84 1.71
C HIS A 32 5.37 0.89 0.57
N LEU A 33 6.39 0.31 -0.10
CA LEU A 33 6.18 -0.75 -1.09
C LEU A 33 5.54 -2.00 -0.47
N ASN A 34 5.97 -2.41 0.73
CA ASN A 34 5.33 -3.50 1.47
C ASN A 34 3.90 -3.15 1.87
N GLN A 35 3.69 -1.97 2.47
CA GLN A 35 2.36 -1.55 2.91
C GLN A 35 1.38 -1.47 1.74
N ALA A 36 1.77 -0.83 0.63
CA ALA A 36 0.93 -0.70 -0.55
C ALA A 36 0.60 -2.06 -1.17
N LEU A 37 1.59 -2.96 -1.28
CA LEU A 37 1.38 -4.31 -1.78
C LEU A 37 0.39 -5.11 -0.91
N VAL A 38 0.55 -5.07 0.41
CA VAL A 38 -0.35 -5.75 1.36
C VAL A 38 -1.77 -5.17 1.25
N VAL A 39 -1.90 -3.84 1.24
CA VAL A 39 -3.21 -3.18 1.08
C VAL A 39 -3.88 -3.61 -0.22
N PHE A 40 -3.17 -3.61 -1.35
CA PHE A 40 -3.74 -4.00 -2.63
C PHE A 40 -4.14 -5.47 -2.69
N LEU A 41 -3.30 -6.38 -2.17
CA LEU A 41 -3.62 -7.82 -2.14
C LEU A 41 -4.85 -8.11 -1.27
N PHE A 42 -4.92 -7.54 -0.07
CA PHE A 42 -6.07 -7.74 0.82
C PHE A 42 -7.34 -7.03 0.32
N SER A 43 -7.21 -6.01 -0.53
CA SER A 43 -8.36 -5.35 -1.16
C SER A 43 -9.09 -6.27 -2.15
N LEU A 44 -8.44 -7.31 -2.68
CA LEU A 44 -9.07 -8.27 -3.59
C LEU A 44 -10.23 -9.05 -2.93
N LEU A 45 -10.19 -9.21 -1.60
CA LEU A 45 -11.27 -9.84 -0.83
C LEU A 45 -12.59 -9.05 -0.90
N SER A 46 -12.53 -7.79 -1.33
CA SER A 46 -13.71 -6.93 -1.43
C SER A 46 -14.68 -7.33 -2.55
N ILE A 47 -14.31 -8.28 -3.41
CA ILE A 47 -15.19 -8.84 -4.44
C ILE A 47 -16.31 -9.72 -3.86
N ILE A 48 -16.12 -10.25 -2.64
CA ILE A 48 -17.08 -11.16 -2.00
C ILE A 48 -18.33 -10.36 -1.58
N PRO A 49 -19.55 -10.74 -2.03
CA PRO A 49 -20.77 -10.03 -1.65
C PRO A 49 -20.99 -9.97 -0.14
N CYS A 50 -21.59 -8.87 0.32
CA CYS A 50 -21.90 -8.58 1.73
C CYS A 50 -20.65 -8.43 2.64
N VAL A 51 -19.93 -9.52 2.93
CA VAL A 51 -18.79 -9.52 3.86
C VAL A 51 -17.59 -8.81 3.26
N GLY A 52 -17.28 -9.08 1.99
CA GLY A 52 -16.19 -8.41 1.28
C GLY A 52 -16.44 -6.92 1.11
N TRP A 53 -17.70 -6.48 0.96
CA TRP A 53 -18.00 -5.06 0.86
C TRP A 53 -17.72 -4.30 2.15
N LEU A 54 -18.09 -4.90 3.30
CA LEU A 54 -17.74 -4.33 4.61
C LEU A 54 -16.21 -4.29 4.80
N TRP A 55 -15.51 -5.35 4.41
CA TRP A 55 -14.05 -5.37 4.38
C TRP A 55 -13.47 -4.30 3.46
N GLY A 56 -14.10 -4.06 2.30
CA GLY A 56 -13.69 -3.05 1.33
C GLY A 56 -13.69 -1.64 1.92
N ILE A 57 -14.65 -1.30 2.79
CA ILE A 57 -14.66 -0.01 3.50
C ILE A 57 -13.39 0.11 4.37
N PHE A 58 -13.06 -0.92 5.14
CA PHE A 58 -11.84 -0.96 5.94
C PHE A 58 -10.57 -0.84 5.08
N MET A 59 -10.54 -1.50 3.92
CA MET A 59 -9.41 -1.44 3.00
C MET A 59 -9.22 -0.06 2.37
N VAL A 60 -10.30 0.64 2.04
CA VAL A 60 -10.24 2.05 1.56
C VAL A 60 -9.63 2.96 2.63
N VAL A 61 -10.00 2.78 3.90
CA VAL A 61 -9.41 3.54 5.02
C VAL A 61 -7.90 3.26 5.13
N CYS A 62 -7.50 1.98 5.10
CA CYS A 62 -6.08 1.61 5.14
C CYS A 62 -5.30 2.18 3.95
N TRP A 63 -5.89 2.18 2.76
CA TRP A 63 -5.29 2.75 1.56
C TRP A 63 -5.05 4.26 1.70
N ILE A 64 -6.06 5.02 2.16
CA ILE A 64 -5.92 6.47 2.40
C ILE A 64 -4.86 6.73 3.47
N MET A 65 -4.87 6.00 4.59
CA MET A 65 -3.86 6.15 5.65
C MET A 65 -2.45 5.89 5.12
N GLY A 66 -2.24 4.79 4.40
CA GLY A 66 -0.96 4.44 3.82
C GLY A 66 -0.44 5.51 2.85
N LEU A 67 -1.33 6.04 1.98
CA LEU A 67 -1.01 7.13 1.08
C LEU A 67 -0.64 8.42 1.84
N VAL A 68 -1.40 8.79 2.87
CA VAL A 68 -1.10 9.97 3.70
C VAL A 68 0.25 9.82 4.41
N TYR A 69 0.54 8.65 4.96
CA TYR A 69 1.83 8.37 5.60
C TYR A 69 2.98 8.44 4.59
N ALA A 70 2.79 7.94 3.36
CA ALA A 70 3.77 8.07 2.28
C ALA A 70 4.03 9.53 1.90
N CYS A 71 2.98 10.35 1.78
CA CYS A 71 3.11 11.79 1.51
C CYS A 71 3.87 12.54 2.61
N LYS A 72 3.73 12.09 3.87
CA LYS A 72 4.41 12.65 5.05
C LYS A 72 5.77 12.01 5.33
N GLU A 73 6.17 11.00 4.56
CA GLU A 73 7.40 10.22 4.78
C GLU A 73 7.44 9.56 6.17
N GLU A 74 6.27 9.20 6.70
CA GLU A 74 6.13 8.49 7.97
C GLU A 74 6.01 6.99 7.75
N GLU A 75 6.89 6.20 8.38
CA GLU A 75 6.84 4.74 8.33
C GLU A 75 5.88 4.17 9.39
N LYS A 76 4.60 4.55 9.29
CA LYS A 76 3.50 4.08 10.15
C LYS A 76 2.72 2.95 9.50
N GLU A 77 2.44 1.92 10.28
CA GLU A 77 1.70 0.74 9.82
C GLU A 77 0.20 1.05 9.73
N VAL A 78 -0.45 0.56 8.67
CA VAL A 78 -1.92 0.58 8.61
C VAL A 78 -2.50 -0.43 9.63
N PRO A 79 -3.72 -0.19 10.15
CA PRO A 79 -4.33 -1.07 11.14
C PRO A 79 -4.44 -2.53 10.65
N LEU A 80 -4.36 -3.49 11.58
CA LEU A 80 -4.53 -4.94 11.42
C LEU A 80 -3.52 -5.66 10.49
N ILE A 81 -3.27 -5.14 9.29
CA ILE A 81 -2.47 -5.80 8.24
C ILE A 81 -1.08 -5.19 8.07
N GLY A 82 -0.81 -4.03 8.67
CA GLY A 82 0.44 -3.29 8.45
C GLY A 82 1.71 -3.98 9.00
N LYS A 83 1.60 -5.01 9.83
CA LYS A 83 2.76 -5.80 10.28
C LYS A 83 3.23 -6.82 9.24
N ILE A 84 2.42 -7.11 8.22
CA ILE A 84 2.74 -8.09 7.19
C ILE A 84 3.82 -7.51 6.28
N ARG A 85 4.92 -8.26 6.11
CA ARG A 85 6.02 -7.93 5.20
C ARG A 85 6.19 -9.06 4.19
N ILE A 86 6.06 -8.74 2.90
CA ILE A 86 6.17 -9.68 1.78
C ILE A 86 7.55 -9.56 1.14
N ILE A 87 8.07 -8.34 1.01
CA ILE A 87 9.38 -8.06 0.43
C ILE A 87 10.42 -8.09 1.55
N LYS A 88 11.35 -9.04 1.47
CA LYS A 88 12.44 -9.25 2.43
C LYS A 88 13.60 -8.30 2.25
#